data_AF-A0A1I5K356-F1
#
_entry.id   AF-A0A1I5K356-F1
#
_cell.length_a   1.000
_cell.length_b   1.000
_cell.length_c   1.000
_cell.angle_alpha   90.00
_cell.angle_beta   90.00
_cell.angle_gamma   90.00
#
_symmetry.space_group_name_H-M   'P 1'
#
loop_
_entity.id
_entity.type
_entity.pdbx_description
1 polymer ?
#
loop_
_entity_poly.entity_id
_entity_poly.type
_entity_poly.pdbx_seq_one_letter_code
_entity_poly.pdbx_strand_id
1 'polypeptide(L)'
;MLPWGKSRLAAAVLVLGSVLPAAQPVSAQSSADLSFTGSGGITLHGTVFRPDGPAKSAIVLQGGSDWRTRDNLRVQAEMFTRLGVTALVYDRRASGYSTIQRDYGVLADDLVSAVRAVRAQSGAAEVGVWGLSEGAWVAPLAATRTADISYVITVGGSGWGGARQTSWYWGNVLRHQGISGSLRTTLPVRGTRFVVGAGLFPEADYDPVPVLRRLKQPILALWGDLDINHVPVESSRIFAEALARHPNHTIRFIAGGGPDLYATSDAGFDRLPRVVPGYPAAVAEWLADRQGVHVETAAFAQRPTEALRPLSWWESVWAQGIALALLLGGFVVGGIVALVRRQGTRSSRWLAGLGTATVAGFAGMLGWAQLSGMKDLGPVLVGRPLPWLAMQALAVATVVALAVTVSGLRKPDRRRGAVAPLVAGLVFVPWAVYWGLLLP
;
A
#
# COMPACT_ATOMS: atom_id res chain seq x y z
N MET A 1 -22.41 21.92 18.15
CA MET A 1 -21.57 21.78 19.36
C MET A 1 -21.08 20.34 19.41
N LEU A 2 -19.81 20.12 19.06
CA LEU A 2 -19.10 18.83 19.12
C LEU A 2 -17.79 19.04 19.91
N PRO A 3 -17.40 18.12 20.80
CA PRO A 3 -16.24 18.33 21.66
C PRO A 3 -14.93 18.06 20.91
N TRP A 4 -14.11 19.11 20.84
CA TRP A 4 -12.67 19.08 20.62
C TRP A 4 -11.93 18.45 21.80
N GLY A 5 -10.83 17.75 21.50
CA GLY A 5 -9.74 17.55 22.46
C GLY A 5 -9.18 16.13 22.52
N LYS A 6 -8.20 15.84 21.64
CA LYS A 6 -6.90 15.23 21.99
C LYS A 6 -6.00 15.19 20.76
N SER A 7 -5.47 16.37 20.53
CA SER A 7 -4.45 16.76 19.59
C SER A 7 -3.06 16.32 20.07
N ARG A 8 -2.12 16.29 19.13
CA ARG A 8 -0.73 16.75 19.32
C ARG A 8 0.19 15.89 20.20
N LEU A 9 0.66 14.80 19.62
CA LEU A 9 1.99 14.23 19.94
C LEU A 9 2.72 13.63 18.71
N ALA A 10 2.10 13.66 17.52
CA ALA A 10 2.65 13.04 16.30
C ALA A 10 3.32 14.02 15.31
N ALA A 11 3.47 15.30 15.66
CA ALA A 11 3.78 16.37 14.67
C ALA A 11 5.15 17.05 14.83
N ALA A 12 6.13 16.47 15.54
CA ALA A 12 7.34 17.20 15.94
C ALA A 12 8.70 16.61 15.50
N VAL A 13 8.78 15.74 14.47
CA VAL A 13 10.09 15.21 13.99
C VAL A 13 10.28 15.31 12.46
N LEU A 14 9.45 16.06 11.73
CA LEU A 14 9.38 15.97 10.26
C LEU A 14 9.98 17.16 9.50
N VAL A 15 11.18 17.63 9.87
CA VAL A 15 11.92 18.62 9.07
C VAL A 15 13.40 18.28 9.06
N LEU A 16 13.88 17.68 7.95
CA LEU A 16 15.15 17.96 7.26
C LEU A 16 15.60 16.77 6.42
N GLY A 17 15.76 16.97 5.11
CA GLY A 17 16.69 16.18 4.31
C GLY A 17 16.12 15.60 3.00
N SER A 18 16.06 16.41 1.95
CA SER A 18 16.56 15.99 0.63
C SER A 18 16.69 17.19 -0.29
N VAL A 19 17.93 17.48 -0.66
CA VAL A 19 18.35 18.52 -1.57
C VAL A 19 19.06 17.81 -2.72
N LEU A 20 18.59 18.10 -3.95
CA LEU A 20 19.20 17.95 -5.30
C LEU A 20 19.07 16.60 -6.07
N PRO A 21 19.17 16.61 -7.43
CA PRO A 21 19.35 17.74 -8.37
C PRO A 21 18.20 17.94 -9.37
N ALA A 22 18.15 19.15 -9.96
CA ALA A 22 17.21 19.52 -11.01
C ALA A 22 17.55 18.79 -12.33
N ALA A 23 16.55 18.11 -12.90
CA ALA A 23 16.61 17.63 -14.28
C ALA A 23 16.46 18.83 -15.24
N GLN A 24 17.33 18.89 -16.25
CA GLN A 24 17.28 19.88 -17.32
C GLN A 24 15.99 19.72 -18.15
N PRO A 25 15.28 20.81 -18.50
CA PRO A 25 14.03 20.73 -19.25
C PRO A 25 14.27 20.44 -20.73
N VAL A 26 13.59 19.42 -21.25
CA VAL A 26 13.30 19.29 -22.68
C VAL A 26 12.10 20.21 -22.96
N SER A 27 12.24 21.13 -23.92
CA SER A 27 11.25 22.18 -24.17
C SER A 27 9.95 21.62 -24.75
N ALA A 28 8.95 21.39 -23.88
CA ALA A 28 7.54 21.43 -24.26
C ALA A 28 7.01 22.87 -24.08
N GLN A 29 6.14 23.34 -24.97
CA GLN A 29 5.54 24.67 -24.91
C GLN A 29 4.71 24.88 -23.61
N SER A 30 4.46 26.15 -23.25
CA SER A 30 4.08 26.61 -21.90
C SER A 30 2.97 25.82 -21.19
N SER A 31 3.27 25.35 -19.99
CA SER A 31 2.30 24.84 -19.03
C SER A 31 1.37 25.97 -18.58
N ALA A 32 0.05 25.79 -18.75
CA ALA A 32 -0.94 26.73 -18.23
C ALA A 32 -1.63 26.11 -17.00
N ASP A 33 -1.74 26.90 -15.93
CA ASP A 33 -2.47 26.48 -14.74
C ASP A 33 -3.99 26.62 -14.96
N LEU A 34 -4.71 25.59 -14.55
CA LEU A 34 -6.16 25.46 -14.64
C LEU A 34 -6.69 25.15 -13.24
N SER A 35 -7.73 25.85 -12.82
CA SER A 35 -8.47 25.51 -11.60
C SER A 35 -9.90 25.11 -11.98
N PHE A 36 -10.44 24.12 -11.29
CA PHE A 36 -11.78 23.61 -11.54
C PHE A 36 -12.43 23.11 -10.25
N THR A 37 -13.76 23.03 -10.27
CA THR A 37 -14.53 22.58 -9.12
C THR A 37 -14.66 21.06 -9.11
N GLY A 38 -14.06 20.41 -8.12
CA GLY A 38 -14.22 19.00 -7.83
C GLY A 38 -15.52 18.68 -7.08
N SER A 39 -15.68 17.40 -6.74
CA SER A 39 -16.82 16.89 -5.99
C SER A 39 -16.95 17.56 -4.62
N GLY A 40 -18.17 17.89 -4.22
CA GLY A 40 -18.44 18.63 -2.97
C GLY A 40 -18.00 20.09 -2.99
N GLY A 41 -17.74 20.67 -4.17
CA GLY A 41 -17.48 22.11 -4.32
C GLY A 41 -16.05 22.54 -4.01
N ILE A 42 -15.11 21.61 -3.85
CA ILE A 42 -13.71 21.95 -3.61
C ILE A 42 -13.05 22.48 -4.88
N THR A 43 -12.12 23.43 -4.73
CA THR A 43 -11.26 23.85 -5.84
C THR A 43 -10.08 22.90 -5.97
N LEU A 44 -9.88 22.36 -7.16
CA LEU A 44 -8.71 21.59 -7.54
C LEU A 44 -7.87 22.39 -8.54
N HIS A 45 -6.56 22.22 -8.45
CA HIS A 45 -5.59 22.92 -9.29
C HIS A 45 -4.86 21.90 -10.16
N GLY A 46 -4.69 22.23 -11.43
CA GLY A 46 -3.98 21.40 -12.38
C GLY A 46 -3.20 22.21 -13.37
N THR A 47 -2.44 21.50 -14.18
CA THR A 47 -1.57 22.05 -15.20
C THR A 47 -1.81 21.31 -16.50
N VAL A 48 -2.04 22.08 -17.57
CA VAL A 48 -2.27 21.58 -18.91
C VAL A 48 -0.96 21.60 -19.69
N PHE A 49 -0.55 20.45 -20.20
CA PHE A 49 0.59 20.24 -21.08
C PHE A 49 0.07 20.06 -22.51
N ARG A 50 0.59 20.86 -23.45
CA ARG A 50 0.11 20.89 -24.84
C ARG A 50 1.20 20.39 -25.79
N PRO A 51 0.84 19.58 -26.80
CA PRO A 51 1.78 19.17 -27.85
C PRO A 51 2.16 20.36 -28.73
N ASP A 52 3.28 20.22 -29.44
CA ASP A 52 3.63 21.14 -30.52
C ASP A 52 2.68 20.87 -31.70
N GLY A 53 1.79 21.82 -31.98
CA GLY A 53 0.77 21.72 -33.04
C GLY A 53 -0.64 21.31 -32.53
N PRO A 54 -1.58 21.00 -33.44
CA PRO A 54 -2.95 20.70 -33.07
C PRO A 54 -3.03 19.39 -32.29
N ALA A 55 -3.68 19.42 -31.11
CA ALA A 55 -3.87 18.24 -30.30
C ALA A 55 -4.84 17.26 -30.97
N LYS A 56 -4.44 15.99 -31.08
CA LYS A 56 -5.29 14.91 -31.62
C LYS A 56 -6.42 14.53 -30.67
N SER A 57 -6.13 14.59 -29.37
CA SER A 57 -7.02 14.28 -28.25
C SER A 57 -6.50 14.95 -26.98
N ALA A 58 -7.27 14.87 -25.90
CA ALA A 58 -6.82 15.21 -24.56
C ALA A 58 -6.89 14.00 -23.62
N ILE A 59 -6.12 14.03 -22.54
CA ILE A 59 -6.14 12.98 -21.53
C ILE A 59 -5.94 13.57 -20.12
N VAL A 60 -6.71 13.08 -19.16
CA VAL A 60 -6.56 13.46 -17.75
C VAL A 60 -5.92 12.33 -16.97
N LEU A 61 -4.89 12.64 -16.17
CA LEU A 61 -4.07 11.66 -15.47
C LEU A 61 -4.43 11.60 -13.98
N GLN A 62 -4.74 10.41 -13.49
CA GLN A 62 -4.97 10.09 -12.09
C GLN A 62 -3.86 9.16 -11.56
N GLY A 63 -3.07 9.65 -10.61
CA GLY A 63 -1.98 8.88 -9.99
C GLY A 63 -2.45 7.87 -8.93
N GLY A 64 -1.49 7.09 -8.43
CA GLY A 64 -1.68 6.19 -7.28
C GLY A 64 -1.91 6.93 -5.96
N SER A 65 -2.14 6.20 -4.88
CA SER A 65 -2.50 6.77 -3.56
C SER A 65 -1.48 7.77 -3.01
N ASP A 66 -0.20 7.52 -3.30
CA ASP A 66 0.92 8.31 -2.76
C ASP A 66 1.32 9.48 -3.68
N TRP A 67 0.72 9.57 -4.87
CA TRP A 67 1.03 10.61 -5.86
C TRP A 67 0.03 11.75 -5.69
N ARG A 68 0.38 12.68 -4.81
CA ARG A 68 -0.53 13.73 -4.35
C ARG A 68 -0.43 15.02 -5.15
N THR A 69 0.71 15.26 -5.80
CA THR A 69 0.96 16.50 -6.54
C THR A 69 1.05 16.24 -8.04
N ARG A 70 0.68 17.27 -8.82
CA ARG A 70 0.79 17.26 -10.29
C ARG A 70 2.20 16.94 -10.80
N ASP A 71 3.25 17.29 -10.05
CA ASP A 71 4.63 17.00 -10.43
C ASP A 71 4.96 15.50 -10.43
N ASN A 72 4.25 14.68 -9.64
CA ASN A 72 4.45 13.23 -9.66
C ASN A 72 4.06 12.60 -11.01
N LEU A 73 3.24 13.28 -11.80
CA LEU A 73 2.72 12.82 -13.10
C LEU A 73 3.36 13.53 -14.30
N ARG A 74 4.34 14.42 -14.07
CA ARG A 74 4.95 15.25 -15.12
C ARG A 74 5.55 14.41 -16.25
N VAL A 75 6.29 13.35 -15.93
CA VAL A 75 6.92 12.47 -16.93
C VAL A 75 5.89 11.86 -17.88
N GLN A 76 4.74 11.42 -17.34
CA GLN A 76 3.64 10.89 -18.14
C GLN A 76 2.94 11.98 -18.95
N ALA A 77 2.72 13.16 -18.38
CA ALA A 77 2.13 14.29 -19.11
C ALA A 77 2.99 14.68 -20.31
N GLU A 78 4.31 14.78 -20.12
CA GLU A 78 5.27 15.03 -21.19
C GLU A 78 5.33 13.87 -22.21
N MET A 79 5.20 12.62 -21.76
CA MET A 79 5.08 11.46 -22.66
C MET A 79 3.88 11.59 -23.58
N PHE A 80 2.68 11.84 -23.04
CA PHE A 80 1.46 12.04 -23.84
C PHE A 80 1.57 13.25 -24.77
N THR A 81 2.22 14.32 -24.30
CA THR A 81 2.50 15.52 -25.10
C THR A 81 3.34 15.17 -26.33
N ARG A 82 4.41 14.37 -26.18
CA ARG A 82 5.22 13.88 -27.32
C ARG A 82 4.44 12.97 -28.27
N LEU A 83 3.33 12.37 -27.82
CA LEU A 83 2.42 11.58 -28.66
C LEU A 83 1.33 12.44 -29.36
N GLY A 84 1.37 13.76 -29.20
CA GLY A 84 0.38 14.67 -29.80
C GLY A 84 -0.93 14.78 -29.02
N VAL A 85 -0.92 14.43 -27.73
CA VAL A 85 -2.08 14.44 -26.83
C VAL A 85 -1.93 15.54 -25.79
N THR A 86 -2.96 16.38 -25.62
CA THR A 86 -2.99 17.36 -24.52
C THR A 86 -3.17 16.63 -23.19
N ALA A 87 -2.30 16.83 -22.21
CA ALA A 87 -2.39 16.17 -20.91
C ALA A 87 -2.78 17.16 -19.81
N LEU A 88 -3.76 16.79 -18.97
CA LEU A 88 -4.05 17.47 -17.71
C LEU A 88 -3.61 16.59 -16.54
N VAL A 89 -2.76 17.16 -15.70
CA VAL A 89 -2.43 16.63 -14.36
C VAL A 89 -2.98 17.60 -13.32
N TYR A 90 -3.42 17.08 -12.17
CA TYR A 90 -3.95 17.92 -11.10
C TYR A 90 -3.52 17.42 -9.73
N ASP A 91 -3.49 18.36 -8.79
CA ASP A 91 -3.24 18.08 -7.39
C ASP A 91 -4.42 17.32 -6.81
N ARG A 92 -4.12 16.20 -6.17
CA ARG A 92 -5.13 15.35 -5.57
C ARG A 92 -5.81 16.08 -4.42
N ARG A 93 -7.12 15.86 -4.23
CA ARG A 93 -7.86 16.47 -3.12
C ARG A 93 -7.17 16.28 -1.77
N ALA A 94 -7.01 17.38 -1.04
CA ALA A 94 -6.52 17.37 0.33
C ALA A 94 -7.66 17.12 1.35
N SER A 95 -8.87 17.58 1.04
CA SER A 95 -10.03 17.49 1.93
C SER A 95 -10.82 16.19 1.70
N GLY A 96 -11.19 15.52 2.79
CA GLY A 96 -11.99 14.29 2.76
C GLY A 96 -11.28 13.07 2.16
N TYR A 97 -9.95 13.10 2.07
CA TYR A 97 -9.15 12.01 1.52
C TYR A 97 -7.84 11.81 2.32
N SER A 98 -7.59 10.57 2.75
CA SER A 98 -6.32 10.12 3.33
C SER A 98 -6.09 8.63 3.05
N THR A 99 -4.92 8.09 3.39
CA THR A 99 -4.63 6.66 3.20
C THR A 99 -5.54 5.72 3.98
N ILE A 100 -6.22 6.22 5.03
CA ILE A 100 -7.19 5.49 5.86
C ILE A 100 -8.63 6.01 5.70
N GLN A 101 -8.87 6.94 4.77
CA GLN A 101 -10.18 7.45 4.42
C GLN A 101 -10.22 7.67 2.90
N ARG A 102 -10.63 6.64 2.16
CA ARG A 102 -10.71 6.68 0.69
C ARG A 102 -12.13 6.43 0.22
N ASP A 103 -12.53 7.24 -0.75
CA ASP A 103 -13.77 7.08 -1.48
C ASP A 103 -13.44 7.22 -2.96
N TYR A 104 -13.46 6.09 -3.68
CA TYR A 104 -13.15 6.06 -5.11
C TYR A 104 -14.24 6.70 -5.95
N GLY A 105 -15.46 6.77 -5.43
CA GLY A 105 -16.52 7.52 -6.07
C GLY A 105 -16.23 9.02 -6.08
N VAL A 106 -15.80 9.57 -4.95
CA VAL A 106 -15.42 10.98 -4.87
C VAL A 106 -14.26 11.30 -5.81
N LEU A 107 -13.24 10.43 -5.89
CA LEU A 107 -12.13 10.62 -6.83
C LEU A 107 -12.56 10.49 -8.29
N ALA A 108 -13.50 9.58 -8.59
CA ALA A 108 -14.06 9.43 -9.92
C ALA A 108 -14.84 10.69 -10.33
N ASP A 109 -15.58 11.31 -9.41
CA ASP A 109 -16.27 12.58 -9.67
C ASP A 109 -15.30 13.74 -9.90
N ASP A 110 -14.22 13.83 -9.11
CA ASP A 110 -13.14 14.81 -9.33
C ASP A 110 -12.51 14.62 -10.73
N LEU A 111 -12.28 13.37 -11.14
CA LEU A 111 -11.73 13.04 -12.45
C LEU A 111 -12.71 13.40 -13.59
N VAL A 112 -14.02 13.20 -13.41
CA VAL A 112 -15.04 13.68 -14.36
C VAL A 112 -15.04 15.20 -14.47
N SER A 113 -14.93 15.93 -13.35
CA SER A 113 -14.81 17.39 -13.37
C SER A 113 -13.56 17.85 -14.12
N ALA A 114 -12.43 17.18 -13.93
CA ALA A 114 -11.18 17.46 -14.63
C ALA A 114 -11.30 17.23 -16.14
N VAL A 115 -11.98 16.16 -16.56
CA VAL A 115 -12.29 15.88 -17.98
C VAL A 115 -13.09 17.01 -18.61
N ARG A 116 -14.13 17.50 -17.93
CA ARG A 116 -14.93 18.63 -18.43
C ARG A 116 -14.12 19.91 -18.52
N ALA A 117 -13.25 20.16 -17.54
CA ALA A 117 -12.39 21.35 -17.53
C ALA A 117 -11.35 21.33 -18.66
N VAL A 118 -10.67 20.21 -18.90
CA VAL A 118 -9.70 20.12 -20.01
C VAL A 118 -10.40 20.16 -21.38
N ARG A 119 -11.60 19.58 -21.50
CA ARG A 119 -12.39 19.65 -22.75
C ARG A 119 -12.68 21.09 -23.14
N ALA A 120 -13.10 21.90 -22.18
CA ALA A 120 -13.41 23.33 -22.39
C ALA A 120 -12.17 24.15 -22.79
N GLN A 121 -10.97 23.78 -22.33
CA GLN A 121 -9.72 24.51 -22.63
C GLN A 121 -8.94 24.02 -23.85
N SER A 122 -9.09 22.74 -24.22
CA SER A 122 -8.26 22.11 -25.26
C SER A 122 -8.92 22.13 -26.64
N GLY A 123 -10.25 22.18 -26.71
CA GLY A 123 -10.99 22.01 -27.97
C GLY A 123 -10.82 20.61 -28.58
N ALA A 124 -10.24 19.66 -27.85
CA ALA A 124 -10.02 18.30 -28.32
C ALA A 124 -11.35 17.58 -28.57
N ALA A 125 -11.45 16.88 -29.70
CA ALA A 125 -12.65 16.13 -30.07
C ALA A 125 -12.95 14.98 -29.10
N GLU A 126 -11.90 14.36 -28.57
CA GLU A 126 -11.98 13.24 -27.64
C GLU A 126 -11.14 13.53 -26.39
N VAL A 127 -11.64 13.10 -25.23
CA VAL A 127 -10.94 13.19 -23.96
C VAL A 127 -10.91 11.82 -23.30
N GLY A 128 -9.72 11.28 -23.07
CA GLY A 128 -9.52 10.05 -22.32
C GLY A 128 -9.15 10.28 -20.86
N VAL A 129 -9.06 9.18 -20.13
CA VAL A 129 -8.51 9.15 -18.76
C VAL A 129 -7.41 8.10 -18.64
N TRP A 130 -6.38 8.43 -17.87
CA TRP A 130 -5.29 7.53 -17.53
C TRP A 130 -5.23 7.32 -16.02
N GLY A 131 -5.04 6.08 -15.57
CA GLY A 131 -5.01 5.72 -14.17
C GLY A 131 -3.87 4.79 -13.80
N LEU A 132 -3.07 5.15 -12.78
CA LEU A 132 -2.00 4.30 -12.23
C LEU A 132 -2.37 3.71 -10.88
N SER A 133 -2.13 2.41 -10.68
CA SER A 133 -2.33 1.73 -9.39
C SER A 133 -3.75 1.94 -8.88
N GLU A 134 -3.96 2.65 -7.77
CA GLU A 134 -5.30 3.08 -7.34
C GLU A 134 -6.07 3.88 -8.42
N GLY A 135 -5.36 4.73 -9.18
CA GLY A 135 -5.93 5.42 -10.32
C GLY A 135 -6.48 4.47 -11.39
N ALA A 136 -5.96 3.25 -11.51
CA ALA A 136 -6.48 2.23 -12.42
C ALA A 136 -7.83 1.65 -11.98
N TRP A 137 -8.25 1.86 -10.73
CA TRP A 137 -9.62 1.62 -10.27
C TRP A 137 -10.53 2.83 -10.49
N VAL A 138 -10.00 4.02 -10.23
CA VAL A 138 -10.74 5.30 -10.36
C VAL A 138 -11.08 5.62 -11.81
N ALA A 139 -10.15 5.42 -12.75
CA ALA A 139 -10.33 5.81 -14.15
C ALA A 139 -11.47 5.03 -14.85
N PRO A 140 -11.54 3.68 -14.78
CA PRO A 140 -12.71 2.95 -15.25
C PRO A 140 -14.01 3.36 -14.54
N LEU A 141 -13.95 3.60 -13.22
CA LEU A 141 -15.12 4.03 -12.47
C LEU A 141 -15.67 5.38 -12.96
N ALA A 142 -14.79 6.36 -13.20
CA ALA A 142 -15.16 7.66 -13.77
C ALA A 142 -15.78 7.50 -15.16
N ALA A 143 -15.20 6.66 -16.02
CA ALA A 143 -15.71 6.38 -17.36
C ALA A 143 -17.13 5.78 -17.34
N THR A 144 -17.49 4.98 -16.33
CA THR A 144 -18.87 4.48 -16.19
C THR A 144 -19.90 5.55 -15.79
N ARG A 145 -19.47 6.75 -15.38
CA ARG A 145 -20.35 7.84 -14.90
C ARG A 145 -20.70 8.86 -15.97
N THR A 146 -19.93 8.94 -17.05
CA THR A 146 -20.14 9.94 -18.10
C THR A 146 -19.72 9.42 -19.46
N ALA A 147 -20.45 9.84 -20.50
CA ALA A 147 -20.06 9.65 -21.90
C ALA A 147 -19.01 10.68 -22.36
N ASP A 148 -18.69 11.69 -21.55
CA ASP A 148 -17.65 12.69 -21.85
C ASP A 148 -16.24 12.08 -21.94
N ILE A 149 -16.04 10.91 -21.34
CA ILE A 149 -14.80 10.15 -21.41
C ILE A 149 -14.88 9.20 -22.60
N SER A 150 -13.97 9.37 -23.56
CA SER A 150 -13.94 8.63 -24.83
C SER A 150 -13.18 7.30 -24.74
N TYR A 151 -12.16 7.20 -23.87
CA TYR A 151 -11.32 6.01 -23.72
C TYR A 151 -10.61 5.98 -22.36
N VAL A 152 -10.15 4.80 -21.95
CA VAL A 152 -9.49 4.56 -20.65
C VAL A 152 -8.14 3.87 -20.85
N ILE A 153 -7.11 4.37 -20.17
CA ILE A 153 -5.81 3.69 -20.07
C ILE A 153 -5.53 3.40 -18.59
N THR A 154 -5.20 2.16 -18.28
CA THR A 154 -4.83 1.73 -16.92
C THR A 154 -3.40 1.19 -16.91
N VAL A 155 -2.65 1.55 -15.87
CA VAL A 155 -1.29 1.07 -15.62
C VAL A 155 -1.22 0.48 -14.22
N GLY A 156 -0.77 -0.77 -14.10
CA GLY A 156 -0.63 -1.42 -12.80
C GLY A 156 -1.97 -1.57 -12.06
N GLY A 157 -3.05 -1.90 -12.76
CA GLY A 157 -4.34 -2.16 -12.13
C GLY A 157 -4.35 -3.51 -11.42
N SER A 158 -4.71 -3.55 -10.13
CA SER A 158 -4.93 -4.85 -9.47
C SER A 158 -6.31 -5.40 -9.79
N GLY A 159 -6.39 -6.68 -10.15
CA GLY A 159 -7.65 -7.42 -10.27
C GLY A 159 -8.18 -7.94 -8.94
N TRP A 160 -7.36 -7.90 -7.88
CA TRP A 160 -7.72 -8.30 -6.52
C TRP A 160 -7.98 -7.11 -5.61
N GLY A 161 -8.71 -7.34 -4.52
CA GLY A 161 -8.86 -6.37 -3.43
C GLY A 161 -7.53 -6.01 -2.77
N GLY A 162 -7.48 -4.80 -2.20
CA GLY A 162 -6.25 -4.18 -1.70
C GLY A 162 -5.50 -5.00 -0.65
N ALA A 163 -6.22 -5.78 0.16
CA ALA A 163 -5.59 -6.61 1.19
C ALA A 163 -4.72 -7.73 0.58
N ARG A 164 -5.25 -8.45 -0.41
CA ARG A 164 -4.52 -9.54 -1.07
C ARG A 164 -3.34 -9.02 -1.87
N GLN A 165 -3.52 -7.91 -2.58
CA GLN A 165 -2.44 -7.22 -3.30
C GLN A 165 -1.32 -6.78 -2.34
N THR A 166 -1.66 -6.12 -1.24
CA THR A 166 -0.68 -5.62 -0.26
C THR A 166 0.10 -6.73 0.40
N SER A 167 -0.58 -7.82 0.77
CA SER A 167 0.07 -9.01 1.32
C SER A 167 1.11 -9.59 0.36
N TRP A 168 0.76 -9.67 -0.93
CA TRP A 168 1.68 -10.15 -1.95
C TRP A 168 2.86 -9.21 -2.16
N TYR A 169 2.61 -7.90 -2.28
CA TYR A 169 3.64 -6.86 -2.43
C TYR A 169 4.65 -6.88 -1.27
N TRP A 170 4.19 -6.84 -0.02
CA TRP A 170 5.08 -6.91 1.14
C TRP A 170 5.84 -8.23 1.18
N GLY A 171 5.24 -9.33 0.74
CA GLY A 171 5.94 -10.59 0.53
C GLY A 171 7.11 -10.46 -0.45
N ASN A 172 6.96 -9.72 -1.54
CA ASN A 172 8.04 -9.45 -2.50
C ASN A 172 9.15 -8.59 -1.89
N VAL A 173 8.78 -7.49 -1.21
CA VAL A 173 9.71 -6.57 -0.54
C VAL A 173 10.58 -7.29 0.49
N LEU A 174 9.99 -8.13 1.33
CA LEU A 174 10.76 -8.90 2.33
C LEU A 174 11.71 -9.89 1.66
N ARG A 175 11.27 -10.60 0.61
CA ARG A 175 12.12 -11.57 -0.08
C ARG A 175 13.31 -10.93 -0.78
N HIS A 176 13.11 -9.76 -1.38
CA HIS A 176 14.17 -9.01 -2.04
C HIS A 176 15.27 -8.59 -1.04
N GLN A 177 14.89 -8.26 0.19
CA GLN A 177 15.83 -8.02 1.30
C GLN A 177 16.49 -9.31 1.84
N GLY A 178 16.24 -10.48 1.25
CA GLY A 178 16.75 -11.76 1.74
C GLY A 178 16.03 -12.27 3.00
N ILE A 179 14.90 -11.69 3.39
CA ILE A 179 14.16 -12.07 4.59
C ILE A 179 13.36 -13.36 4.34
N SER A 180 13.41 -14.26 5.32
CA SER A 180 12.80 -15.58 5.34
C SER A 180 12.16 -15.87 6.71
N GLY A 181 11.70 -17.10 6.92
CA GLY A 181 11.13 -17.53 8.20
C GLY A 181 9.79 -16.87 8.54
N SER A 182 9.47 -16.88 9.83
CA SER A 182 8.17 -16.47 10.37
C SER A 182 7.78 -15.04 10.04
N LEU A 183 8.75 -14.14 9.86
CA LEU A 183 8.50 -12.74 9.54
C LEU A 183 7.76 -12.54 8.21
N ARG A 184 7.96 -13.46 7.25
CA ARG A 184 7.24 -13.49 5.96
C ARG A 184 5.77 -13.84 6.07
N THR A 185 5.34 -14.41 7.20
CA THR A 185 3.92 -14.60 7.52
C THR A 185 3.43 -13.48 8.44
N THR A 186 4.25 -13.09 9.41
CA THR A 186 3.90 -12.10 10.43
C THR A 186 3.55 -10.74 9.84
N LEU A 187 4.37 -10.17 8.95
CA LEU A 187 4.07 -8.84 8.40
C LEU A 187 3.08 -8.90 7.24
N PRO A 188 3.34 -9.67 6.15
CA PRO A 188 2.50 -9.62 4.96
C PRO A 188 1.14 -10.26 5.14
N VAL A 189 1.00 -11.30 5.97
CA VAL A 189 -0.27 -12.03 6.12
C VAL A 189 -0.99 -11.59 7.39
N ARG A 190 -0.38 -11.80 8.56
CA ARG A 190 -1.02 -11.49 9.85
C ARG A 190 -1.16 -9.98 10.05
N GLY A 191 -0.13 -9.21 9.72
CA GLY A 191 -0.15 -7.75 9.79
C GLY A 191 -1.26 -7.15 8.92
N THR A 192 -1.33 -7.53 7.64
CA THR A 192 -2.41 -7.07 6.75
C THR A 192 -3.79 -7.45 7.28
N ARG A 193 -4.02 -8.72 7.67
CA ARG A 193 -5.30 -9.16 8.24
C ARG A 193 -5.69 -8.36 9.50
N PHE A 194 -4.72 -8.04 10.34
CA PHE A 194 -4.94 -7.22 11.54
C PHE A 194 -5.36 -5.79 11.21
N VAL A 195 -4.67 -5.13 10.27
CA VAL A 195 -5.00 -3.76 9.84
C VAL A 195 -6.39 -3.70 9.19
N VAL A 196 -6.75 -4.71 8.39
CA VAL A 196 -8.11 -4.88 7.84
C VAL A 196 -9.13 -5.01 8.97
N GLY A 197 -8.91 -5.92 9.92
CA GLY A 197 -9.80 -6.11 11.07
C GLY A 197 -9.93 -4.89 11.99
N ALA A 198 -8.94 -3.99 11.96
CA ALA A 198 -8.96 -2.72 12.69
C ALA A 198 -9.70 -1.59 11.95
N GLY A 199 -10.18 -1.84 10.73
CA GLY A 199 -10.82 -0.82 9.90
C GLY A 199 -9.84 0.26 9.40
N LEU A 200 -8.54 -0.03 9.41
CA LEU A 200 -7.48 0.90 9.00
C LEU A 200 -7.02 0.67 7.56
N PHE A 201 -7.76 -0.13 6.79
CA PHE A 201 -7.50 -0.40 5.38
C PHE A 201 -8.82 -0.37 4.58
N PRO A 202 -9.32 0.82 4.21
CA PRO A 202 -10.63 0.95 3.54
C PRO A 202 -10.71 0.25 2.19
N GLU A 203 -9.57 0.01 1.53
CA GLU A 203 -9.49 -0.58 0.19
C GLU A 203 -9.38 -2.11 0.21
N ALA A 204 -9.36 -2.71 1.40
CA ALA A 204 -9.07 -4.12 1.62
C ALA A 204 -9.86 -5.05 0.69
N ASP A 205 -11.15 -4.75 0.53
CA ASP A 205 -12.14 -5.58 -0.15
C ASP A 205 -12.68 -4.91 -1.43
N TYR A 206 -12.04 -3.86 -1.95
CA TYR A 206 -12.49 -3.23 -3.19
C TYR A 206 -12.42 -4.21 -4.37
N ASP A 207 -13.56 -4.43 -5.04
CA ASP A 207 -13.65 -5.30 -6.22
C ASP A 207 -13.78 -4.44 -7.51
N PRO A 208 -12.77 -4.45 -8.40
CA PRO A 208 -12.83 -3.72 -9.67
C PRO A 208 -13.70 -4.41 -10.73
N VAL A 209 -14.00 -5.70 -10.59
CA VAL A 209 -14.67 -6.50 -11.63
C VAL A 209 -16.06 -5.95 -12.02
N PRO A 210 -16.93 -5.54 -11.09
CA PRO A 210 -18.23 -4.96 -11.45
C PRO A 210 -18.11 -3.68 -12.27
N VAL A 211 -17.08 -2.86 -12.03
CA VAL A 211 -16.82 -1.63 -12.79
C VAL A 211 -16.36 -1.98 -14.20
N LEU A 212 -15.36 -2.87 -14.32
CA LEU A 212 -14.83 -3.31 -15.62
C LEU A 212 -15.93 -3.92 -16.50
N ARG A 213 -16.81 -4.75 -15.93
CA ARG A 213 -17.96 -5.35 -16.65
C ARG A 213 -18.97 -4.34 -17.19
N ARG A 214 -19.05 -3.14 -16.58
CA ARG A 214 -19.97 -2.07 -17.00
C ARG A 214 -19.33 -1.05 -17.92
N LEU A 215 -18.01 -1.09 -18.08
CA LEU A 215 -17.27 -0.17 -18.93
C LEU A 215 -17.76 -0.33 -20.38
N LYS A 216 -17.93 0.79 -21.08
CA LYS A 216 -18.36 0.82 -22.50
C LYS A 216 -17.32 1.44 -23.42
N GLN A 217 -16.41 2.23 -22.84
CA GLN A 217 -15.33 2.89 -23.53
C GLN A 217 -14.21 1.90 -23.85
N PRO A 218 -13.51 2.05 -25.00
CA PRO A 218 -12.27 1.33 -25.26
C PRO A 218 -11.28 1.45 -24.11
N ILE A 219 -10.65 0.33 -23.74
CA ILE A 219 -9.70 0.26 -22.63
C ILE A 219 -8.38 -0.38 -23.05
N LEU A 220 -7.28 0.28 -22.67
CA LEU A 220 -5.93 -0.28 -22.65
C LEU A 220 -5.51 -0.55 -21.21
N ALA A 221 -5.15 -1.79 -20.88
CA ALA A 221 -4.63 -2.18 -19.59
C ALA A 221 -3.19 -2.67 -19.71
N LEU A 222 -2.30 -2.05 -18.95
CA LEU A 222 -0.85 -2.23 -19.05
C LEU A 222 -0.25 -2.64 -17.72
N TRP A 223 0.66 -3.61 -17.78
CA TRP A 223 1.52 -3.98 -16.66
C TRP A 223 2.96 -4.09 -17.12
N GLY A 224 3.89 -3.86 -16.20
CA GLY A 224 5.29 -4.20 -16.39
C GLY A 224 5.54 -5.67 -16.05
N ASP A 225 6.50 -6.31 -16.71
CA ASP A 225 6.97 -7.65 -16.34
C ASP A 225 7.80 -7.67 -15.03
N LEU A 226 8.30 -6.52 -14.61
CA LEU A 226 8.99 -6.30 -13.33
C LEU A 226 8.08 -5.63 -12.29
N ASP A 227 6.76 -5.63 -12.47
CA ASP A 227 5.83 -5.10 -11.48
C ASP A 227 5.69 -6.04 -10.27
N ILE A 228 6.22 -5.56 -9.14
CA ILE A 228 6.22 -6.23 -7.84
C ILE A 228 5.04 -5.85 -6.94
N ASN A 229 4.11 -5.00 -7.40
CA ASN A 229 3.02 -4.42 -6.62
C ASN A 229 1.64 -4.97 -6.98
N HIS A 230 1.33 -5.09 -8.28
CA HIS A 230 -0.07 -5.21 -8.73
C HIS A 230 -0.46 -6.60 -9.26
N VAL A 231 0.37 -7.61 -8.99
CA VAL A 231 0.12 -9.00 -9.39
C VAL A 231 -0.20 -9.14 -10.90
N PRO A 232 0.64 -8.63 -11.84
CA PRO A 232 0.37 -8.60 -13.28
C PRO A 232 -0.30 -9.83 -13.90
N VAL A 233 0.15 -11.04 -13.57
CA VAL A 233 -0.33 -12.26 -14.23
C VAL A 233 -1.76 -12.58 -13.80
N GLU A 234 -2.05 -12.53 -12.50
CA GLU A 234 -3.41 -12.81 -12.01
C GLU A 234 -4.36 -11.64 -12.31
N SER A 235 -3.89 -10.40 -12.18
CA SER A 235 -4.69 -9.19 -12.43
C SER A 235 -5.10 -9.08 -13.90
N SER A 236 -4.18 -9.32 -14.84
CA SER A 236 -4.50 -9.31 -16.28
C SER A 236 -5.53 -10.38 -16.65
N ARG A 237 -5.44 -11.59 -16.09
CA ARG A 237 -6.46 -12.64 -16.28
C ARG A 237 -7.83 -12.20 -15.79
N ILE A 238 -7.90 -11.59 -14.60
CA ILE A 238 -9.16 -11.06 -14.04
C ILE A 238 -9.72 -9.95 -14.93
N PHE A 239 -8.87 -9.05 -15.44
CA PHE A 239 -9.29 -8.01 -16.39
C PHE A 239 -9.82 -8.62 -17.69
N ALA A 240 -9.13 -9.60 -18.27
CA ALA A 240 -9.57 -10.30 -19.47
C ALA A 240 -10.94 -10.98 -19.27
N GLU A 241 -11.13 -11.66 -18.12
CA GLU A 241 -12.41 -12.28 -17.77
C GLU A 241 -13.53 -11.26 -17.55
N ALA A 242 -13.23 -10.14 -16.89
CA ALA A 242 -14.20 -9.07 -16.66
C ALA A 242 -14.61 -8.36 -17.96
N LEU A 243 -13.68 -8.23 -18.90
CA LEU A 243 -13.85 -7.55 -20.19
C LEU A 243 -14.21 -8.51 -21.33
N ALA A 244 -14.46 -9.79 -21.06
CA ALA A 244 -14.70 -10.81 -22.10
C ALA A 244 -15.86 -10.49 -23.06
N ARG A 245 -16.82 -9.67 -22.63
CA ARG A 245 -17.95 -9.19 -23.46
C ARG A 245 -17.74 -7.80 -24.06
N HIS A 246 -16.63 -7.15 -23.75
CA HIS A 246 -16.30 -5.81 -24.23
C HIS A 246 -15.63 -5.92 -25.61
N PRO A 247 -16.15 -5.27 -26.67
CA PRO A 247 -15.64 -5.48 -28.02
C PRO A 247 -14.29 -4.80 -28.27
N ASN A 248 -13.93 -3.81 -27.45
CA ASN A 248 -12.77 -2.94 -27.65
C ASN A 248 -11.88 -2.92 -26.40
N HIS A 249 -11.10 -3.97 -26.18
CA HIS A 249 -10.21 -4.05 -25.01
C HIS A 249 -8.84 -4.61 -25.38
N THR A 250 -7.81 -4.00 -24.80
CA THR A 250 -6.42 -4.36 -25.02
C THR A 250 -5.72 -4.57 -23.68
N ILE A 251 -5.08 -5.73 -23.51
CA ILE A 251 -4.26 -6.08 -22.35
C ILE A 251 -2.85 -6.35 -22.87
N ARG A 252 -1.85 -5.60 -22.37
CA ARG A 252 -0.45 -5.75 -22.78
C ARG A 252 0.53 -5.73 -21.61
N PHE A 253 1.68 -6.36 -21.82
CA PHE A 253 2.81 -6.33 -20.92
C PHE A 253 3.98 -5.57 -21.52
N ILE A 254 4.58 -4.67 -20.74
CA ILE A 254 5.71 -3.87 -21.19
C ILE A 254 6.99 -4.41 -20.57
N ALA A 255 7.86 -4.93 -21.43
CA ALA A 255 9.13 -5.52 -21.03
C ALA A 255 10.06 -4.51 -20.33
N GLY A 256 10.69 -4.96 -19.24
CA GLY A 256 11.56 -4.16 -18.36
C GLY A 256 10.82 -3.13 -17.50
N GLY A 257 9.48 -3.07 -17.56
CA GLY A 257 8.68 -2.09 -16.84
C GLY A 257 8.49 -2.46 -15.38
N GLY A 258 8.75 -1.52 -14.47
CA GLY A 258 8.34 -1.65 -13.06
C GLY A 258 6.84 -1.42 -12.84
N PRO A 259 6.39 -1.29 -11.57
CA PRO A 259 4.97 -1.12 -11.21
C PRO A 259 4.23 0.07 -11.86
N ASP A 260 4.97 1.09 -12.24
CA ASP A 260 4.50 2.33 -12.87
C ASP A 260 5.04 2.52 -14.29
N LEU A 261 5.57 1.44 -14.89
CA LEU A 261 6.23 1.39 -16.20
C LEU A 261 7.46 2.31 -16.31
N TYR A 262 8.01 2.72 -15.18
CA TYR A 262 9.35 3.28 -15.14
C TYR A 262 10.40 2.20 -15.33
N ALA A 263 11.53 2.61 -15.87
CA ALA A 263 12.72 1.80 -15.88
C ALA A 263 13.20 1.58 -14.44
N THR A 264 13.77 0.41 -14.21
CA THR A 264 14.29 -0.05 -12.92
C THR A 264 15.72 -0.54 -13.11
N SER A 265 16.58 -0.29 -12.14
CA SER A 265 17.91 -0.90 -12.07
C SER A 265 17.92 -2.16 -11.19
N ASP A 266 16.85 -2.36 -10.42
CA ASP A 266 16.73 -3.39 -9.41
C ASP A 266 15.41 -4.15 -9.51
N ALA A 267 15.15 -4.77 -10.68
CA ALA A 267 14.05 -5.72 -10.90
C ALA A 267 12.66 -5.29 -10.36
N GLY A 268 12.34 -3.99 -10.42
CA GLY A 268 11.07 -3.41 -9.98
C GLY A 268 11.06 -2.82 -8.57
N PHE A 269 12.15 -2.96 -7.80
CA PHE A 269 12.27 -2.46 -6.42
C PHE A 269 12.71 -1.00 -6.32
N ASP A 270 13.25 -0.44 -7.40
CA ASP A 270 13.59 0.97 -7.55
C ASP A 270 12.82 1.63 -8.70
N ARG A 271 12.96 2.96 -8.81
CA ARG A 271 12.35 3.76 -9.87
C ARG A 271 13.35 4.76 -10.42
N LEU A 272 13.76 4.57 -11.67
CA LEU A 272 14.58 5.54 -12.40
C LEU A 272 13.69 6.67 -12.95
N PRO A 273 14.21 7.89 -13.20
CA PRO A 273 13.39 9.03 -13.65
C PRO A 273 13.07 8.98 -15.16
N ARG A 274 12.72 7.81 -15.69
CA ARG A 274 12.32 7.63 -17.09
C ARG A 274 11.40 6.41 -17.26
N VAL A 275 10.42 6.53 -18.13
CA VAL A 275 9.60 5.37 -18.56
C VAL A 275 10.39 4.44 -19.48
N VAL A 276 10.03 3.16 -19.50
CA VAL A 276 10.64 2.21 -20.44
C VAL A 276 10.24 2.52 -21.89
N PRO A 277 11.12 2.33 -22.89
CA PRO A 277 10.85 2.72 -24.27
C PRO A 277 9.61 2.07 -24.90
N GLY A 278 9.29 0.81 -24.51
CA GLY A 278 8.12 0.10 -25.02
C GLY A 278 6.78 0.69 -24.60
N TYR A 279 6.74 1.44 -23.49
CA TYR A 279 5.51 2.02 -22.97
C TYR A 279 4.90 3.10 -23.88
N PRO A 280 5.61 4.19 -24.26
CA PRO A 280 5.06 5.17 -25.18
C PRO A 280 4.72 4.59 -26.55
N ALA A 281 5.49 3.60 -27.04
CA ALA A 281 5.20 2.93 -28.31
C ALA A 281 3.87 2.16 -28.27
N ALA A 282 3.64 1.37 -27.23
CA ALA A 282 2.38 0.63 -27.05
C ALA A 282 1.16 1.57 -26.90
N VAL A 283 1.32 2.69 -26.19
CA VAL A 283 0.27 3.70 -26.07
C VAL A 283 0.00 4.39 -27.41
N ALA A 284 1.04 4.74 -28.17
CA ALA A 284 0.90 5.40 -29.47
C ALA A 284 0.18 4.51 -30.49
N GLU A 285 0.56 3.23 -30.55
CA GLU A 285 -0.07 2.22 -31.41
C GLU A 285 -1.56 2.08 -31.08
N TRP A 286 -1.90 1.92 -29.80
CA TRP A 286 -3.28 1.78 -29.37
C TRP A 286 -4.11 3.07 -29.54
N LEU A 287 -3.51 4.25 -29.35
CA LEU A 287 -4.21 5.51 -29.60
C LEU A 287 -4.53 5.72 -31.08
N ALA A 288 -3.77 5.11 -31.99
CA ALA A 288 -4.02 5.16 -33.42
C ALA A 288 -5.19 4.24 -33.84
N ASP A 289 -5.36 3.09 -33.19
CA ASP A 289 -6.53 2.21 -33.36
C ASP A 289 -6.95 1.57 -32.03
N ARG A 290 -8.15 1.93 -31.57
CA ARG A 290 -8.71 1.47 -30.29
C ARG A 290 -9.77 0.37 -30.46
N GLN A 291 -9.94 -0.15 -31.68
CA GLN A 291 -10.97 -1.16 -31.96
C GLN A 291 -10.45 -2.57 -31.73
N GLY A 292 -11.36 -3.49 -31.44
CA GLY A 292 -11.08 -4.92 -31.37
C GLY A 292 -10.53 -5.40 -30.03
N VAL A 293 -10.28 -6.71 -29.97
CA VAL A 293 -9.85 -7.43 -28.78
C VAL A 293 -8.42 -7.90 -28.96
N HIS A 294 -7.54 -7.44 -28.07
CA HIS A 294 -6.12 -7.80 -28.06
C HIS A 294 -5.69 -8.15 -26.64
N VAL A 295 -5.62 -9.44 -26.31
CA VAL A 295 -5.25 -9.90 -24.96
C VAL A 295 -3.94 -10.66 -25.03
N GLU A 296 -2.87 -10.06 -24.53
CA GLU A 296 -1.59 -10.75 -24.37
C GLU A 296 -1.63 -11.72 -23.19
N THR A 297 -0.96 -12.86 -23.36
CA THR A 297 -0.68 -13.77 -22.24
C THR A 297 0.68 -13.42 -21.66
N ALA A 298 0.78 -13.36 -20.33
CA ALA A 298 2.04 -13.05 -19.67
C ALA A 298 3.12 -14.09 -20.03
N ALA A 299 4.23 -13.63 -20.62
CA ALA A 299 5.37 -14.47 -20.99
C ALA A 299 6.38 -14.65 -19.83
N PHE A 300 6.03 -14.23 -18.61
CA PHE A 300 6.86 -14.29 -17.42
C PHE A 300 6.12 -14.98 -16.28
N ALA A 301 6.89 -15.60 -15.39
CA ALA A 301 6.33 -16.26 -14.22
C ALA A 301 6.13 -15.26 -13.08
N GLN A 302 5.06 -15.47 -12.32
CA GLN A 302 4.78 -14.72 -11.10
C GLN A 302 4.42 -15.69 -9.97
N ARG A 303 4.80 -15.33 -8.75
CA ARG A 303 4.40 -16.11 -7.57
C ARG A 303 2.90 -15.96 -7.35
N PRO A 304 2.17 -17.04 -7.09
CA PRO A 304 0.74 -16.96 -6.83
C PRO A 304 0.47 -16.13 -5.58
N THR A 305 -0.65 -15.43 -5.58
CA THR A 305 -1.14 -14.74 -4.39
C THR A 305 -1.81 -15.72 -3.43
N GLU A 306 -1.72 -15.44 -2.14
CA GLU A 306 -2.39 -16.23 -1.10
C GLU A 306 -3.72 -15.57 -0.73
N ALA A 307 -4.78 -16.38 -0.62
CA ALA A 307 -6.07 -15.89 -0.13
C ALA A 307 -5.98 -15.58 1.37
N LEU A 308 -6.34 -14.35 1.74
CA LEU A 308 -6.40 -13.93 3.14
C LEU A 308 -7.73 -14.38 3.74
N ARG A 309 -7.68 -15.38 4.63
CA ARG A 309 -8.87 -15.83 5.36
C ARG A 309 -9.35 -14.74 6.33
N PRO A 310 -10.67 -14.63 6.60
CA PRO A 310 -11.18 -13.79 7.67
C PRO A 310 -10.49 -14.08 9.01
N LEU A 311 -10.46 -13.08 9.90
CA LEU A 311 -9.92 -13.25 11.24
C LEU A 311 -10.78 -14.25 12.04
N SER A 312 -10.12 -15.23 12.65
CA SER A 312 -10.75 -16.02 13.71
C SER A 312 -11.00 -15.14 14.94
N TRP A 313 -11.92 -15.54 15.83
CA TRP A 313 -12.26 -14.73 17.01
C TRP A 313 -11.04 -14.37 17.88
N TRP A 314 -10.06 -15.26 17.99
CA TRP A 314 -8.84 -15.08 18.77
C TRP A 314 -7.75 -14.25 18.04
N GLU A 315 -7.88 -14.08 16.73
CA GLU A 315 -7.06 -13.19 15.90
C GLU A 315 -7.65 -11.77 15.84
N SER A 316 -8.90 -11.59 16.31
CA SER A 316 -9.60 -10.30 16.26
C SER A 316 -8.84 -9.21 17.01
N VAL A 317 -9.07 -7.96 16.59
CA VAL A 317 -8.46 -6.77 17.23
C VAL A 317 -8.79 -6.71 18.72
N TRP A 318 -10.01 -7.10 19.11
CA TRP A 318 -10.41 -7.18 20.51
C TRP A 318 -9.64 -8.24 21.28
N ALA A 319 -9.52 -9.46 20.75
CA ALA A 319 -8.76 -10.53 21.41
C ALA A 319 -7.28 -10.18 21.55
N GLN A 320 -6.68 -9.59 20.51
CA GLN A 320 -5.30 -9.10 20.56
C GLN A 320 -5.15 -7.93 21.54
N GLY A 321 -6.11 -7.01 21.61
CA GLY A 321 -6.15 -5.92 22.58
C GLY A 321 -6.24 -6.41 24.03
N ILE A 322 -7.10 -7.41 24.30
CA ILE A 322 -7.19 -8.07 25.60
C ILE A 322 -5.88 -8.77 25.95
N ALA A 323 -5.29 -9.51 25.02
CA ALA A 323 -4.00 -10.15 25.23
C ALA A 323 -2.92 -9.11 25.59
N LEU A 324 -2.80 -8.02 24.82
CA LEU A 324 -1.86 -6.94 25.11
C LEU A 324 -2.11 -6.30 26.48
N ALA A 325 -3.37 -6.07 26.86
CA ALA A 325 -3.72 -5.51 28.17
C ALA A 325 -3.31 -6.46 29.32
N LEU A 326 -3.55 -7.77 29.19
CA LEU A 326 -3.12 -8.77 30.16
C LEU A 326 -1.59 -8.87 30.25
N LEU A 327 -0.91 -8.80 29.11
CA LEU A 327 0.55 -8.86 29.03
C LEU A 327 1.20 -7.64 29.68
N LEU A 328 0.79 -6.43 29.29
CA LEU A 328 1.32 -5.18 29.85
C LEU A 328 0.91 -5.01 31.31
N GLY A 329 -0.32 -5.36 31.68
CA GLY A 329 -0.76 -5.35 33.07
C GLY A 329 0.05 -6.31 33.95
N GLY A 330 0.25 -7.54 33.51
CA GLY A 330 0.97 -8.53 34.31
C GLY A 330 2.49 -8.31 34.35
N PHE A 331 3.11 -7.91 33.24
CA PHE A 331 4.55 -7.65 33.19
C PHE A 331 4.94 -6.27 33.73
N VAL A 332 4.30 -5.20 33.27
CA VAL A 332 4.66 -3.82 33.66
C VAL A 332 4.12 -3.51 35.05
N VAL A 333 2.79 -3.53 35.21
CA VAL A 333 2.15 -3.13 36.46
C VAL A 333 2.47 -4.14 37.57
N GLY A 334 2.36 -5.44 37.26
CA GLY A 334 2.76 -6.50 38.19
C GLY A 334 4.23 -6.41 38.61
N GLY A 335 5.13 -6.09 37.67
CA GLY A 335 6.55 -5.87 37.94
C GLY A 335 6.83 -4.67 38.84
N ILE A 336 6.22 -3.51 38.55
CA ILE A 336 6.34 -2.29 39.35
C ILE A 336 5.78 -2.50 40.76
N VAL A 337 4.60 -3.10 40.89
CA VAL A 337 3.98 -3.37 42.20
C VAL A 337 4.85 -4.33 43.02
N ALA A 338 5.39 -5.39 42.42
CA ALA A 338 6.31 -6.30 43.09
C ALA A 338 7.60 -5.59 43.53
N LEU A 339 8.13 -4.67 42.72
CA LEU A 339 9.31 -3.88 43.07
C LEU A 339 9.04 -2.94 44.25
N VAL A 340 7.96 -2.14 44.17
CA VAL A 340 7.56 -1.16 45.21
C VAL A 340 7.23 -1.85 46.53
N ARG A 341 6.44 -2.93 46.49
CA ARG A 341 6.06 -3.69 47.68
C ARG A 341 7.15 -4.64 48.18
N ARG A 342 8.31 -4.67 47.51
CA ARG A 342 9.44 -5.60 47.80
C ARG A 342 8.99 -7.07 47.82
N GLN A 343 8.07 -7.43 46.95
CA GLN A 343 7.51 -8.77 46.76
C GLN A 343 8.12 -9.45 45.52
N GLY A 344 7.80 -10.73 45.30
CA GLY A 344 8.26 -11.51 44.17
C GLY A 344 9.69 -12.04 44.29
N THR A 345 10.08 -12.91 43.34
CA THR A 345 11.40 -13.53 43.27
C THR A 345 12.28 -12.81 42.25
N ARG A 346 13.60 -13.06 42.28
CA ARG A 346 14.51 -12.58 41.22
C ARG A 346 14.04 -13.06 39.83
N SER A 347 13.58 -14.31 39.73
CA SER A 347 13.06 -14.87 38.48
C SER A 347 11.78 -14.19 38.01
N SER A 348 10.83 -13.86 38.91
CA SER A 348 9.60 -13.17 38.53
C SER A 348 9.85 -11.73 38.08
N ARG A 349 10.89 -11.06 38.61
CA ARG A 349 11.32 -9.74 38.15
C ARG A 349 11.97 -9.80 36.76
N TRP A 350 12.80 -10.81 36.50
CA TRP A 350 13.34 -11.06 35.16
C TRP A 350 12.23 -11.34 34.15
N LEU A 351 11.25 -12.19 34.50
CA LEU A 351 10.09 -12.47 33.67
C LEU A 351 9.30 -11.19 33.35
N ALA A 352 9.03 -10.35 34.35
CA ALA A 352 8.36 -9.07 34.17
C ALA A 352 9.15 -8.11 33.24
N GLY A 353 10.46 -7.97 33.44
CA GLY A 353 11.32 -7.11 32.64
C GLY A 353 11.45 -7.59 31.19
N LEU A 354 11.79 -8.86 30.99
CA LEU A 354 11.95 -9.46 29.66
C LEU A 354 10.61 -9.51 28.89
N GLY A 355 9.52 -9.84 29.56
CA GLY A 355 8.19 -9.83 28.98
C GLY A 355 7.76 -8.43 28.55
N THR A 356 8.00 -7.42 29.38
CA THR A 356 7.76 -6.00 29.02
C THR A 356 8.58 -5.61 27.80
N ALA A 357 9.90 -5.88 27.82
CA ALA A 357 10.80 -5.54 26.73
C ALA A 357 10.39 -6.22 25.42
N THR A 358 9.99 -7.49 25.46
CA THR A 358 9.54 -8.23 24.28
C THR A 358 8.25 -7.66 23.70
N VAL A 359 7.22 -7.41 24.54
CA VAL A 359 5.91 -6.94 24.07
C VAL A 359 6.01 -5.51 23.53
N ALA A 360 6.69 -4.62 24.25
CA ALA A 360 6.90 -3.24 23.81
C ALA A 360 7.80 -3.16 22.56
N GLY A 361 8.89 -3.94 22.55
CA GLY A 361 9.80 -4.02 21.41
C GLY A 361 9.12 -4.55 20.15
N PHE A 362 8.28 -5.59 20.27
CA PHE A 362 7.52 -6.12 19.16
C PHE A 362 6.52 -5.09 18.60
N ALA A 363 5.77 -4.40 19.47
CA ALA A 363 4.85 -3.34 19.03
C ALA A 363 5.59 -2.18 18.32
N GLY A 364 6.74 -1.77 18.85
CA GLY A 364 7.60 -0.76 18.23
C GLY A 364 8.13 -1.21 16.87
N MET A 365 8.58 -2.47 16.76
CA MET A 365 9.05 -3.03 15.50
C MET A 365 7.94 -3.11 14.45
N LEU A 366 6.72 -3.54 14.82
CA LEU A 366 5.58 -3.51 13.90
C LEU A 366 5.27 -2.10 13.41
N GLY A 367 5.28 -1.11 14.31
CA GLY A 367 5.09 0.30 13.94
C GLY A 367 6.16 0.79 12.98
N TRP A 368 7.43 0.50 13.25
CA TRP A 368 8.55 0.87 12.37
C TRP A 368 8.48 0.18 11.01
N ALA A 369 8.14 -1.11 10.97
CA ALA A 369 7.97 -1.87 9.73
C ALA A 369 6.87 -1.26 8.84
N GLN A 370 5.77 -0.82 9.44
CA GLN A 370 4.70 -0.12 8.71
C GLN A 370 5.15 1.26 8.21
N LEU A 371 5.81 2.06 9.06
CA LEU A 371 6.26 3.40 8.70
C LEU A 371 7.33 3.41 7.61
N SER A 372 8.18 2.37 7.54
CA SER A 372 9.20 2.20 6.50
C SER A 372 8.66 1.58 5.21
N GLY A 373 7.37 1.23 5.14
CA GLY A 373 6.80 0.49 4.01
C GLY A 373 7.45 -0.88 3.83
N MET A 374 7.94 -1.48 4.92
CA MET A 374 8.68 -2.74 4.96
C MET A 374 10.05 -2.72 4.25
N LYS A 375 10.53 -1.58 3.76
CA LYS A 375 11.74 -1.50 2.90
C LYS A 375 13.07 -1.45 3.66
N ASP A 376 13.02 -1.12 4.94
CA ASP A 376 14.21 -1.03 5.79
C ASP A 376 13.90 -1.62 7.17
N LEU A 377 14.21 -2.91 7.33
CA LEU A 377 14.07 -3.63 8.59
C LEU A 377 15.43 -3.87 9.27
N GLY A 378 16.49 -3.23 8.78
CA GLY A 378 17.86 -3.39 9.23
C GLY A 378 18.59 -4.61 8.64
N PRO A 379 19.87 -4.82 9.02
CA PRO A 379 20.71 -5.86 8.44
C PRO A 379 20.13 -7.26 8.62
N VAL A 380 20.25 -8.11 7.59
CA VAL A 380 19.70 -9.46 7.58
C VAL A 380 20.81 -10.50 7.83
N LEU A 381 20.60 -11.34 8.84
CA LEU A 381 21.49 -12.44 9.22
C LEU A 381 20.71 -13.76 9.18
N VAL A 382 21.19 -14.74 8.40
CA VAL A 382 20.52 -16.04 8.19
C VAL A 382 19.04 -15.86 7.82
N GLY A 383 18.78 -14.91 6.91
CA GLY A 383 17.44 -14.59 6.44
C GLY A 383 16.50 -13.97 7.48
N ARG A 384 17.01 -13.41 8.59
CA ARG A 384 16.22 -12.67 9.57
C ARG A 384 16.86 -11.32 9.88
N PRO A 385 16.10 -10.21 9.91
CA PRO A 385 16.65 -8.92 10.33
C PRO A 385 17.17 -8.94 11.76
N LEU A 386 18.27 -8.24 12.06
CA LEU A 386 18.83 -8.15 13.42
C LEU A 386 17.79 -7.69 14.46
N PRO A 387 16.93 -6.69 14.18
CA PRO A 387 15.86 -6.32 15.10
C PRO A 387 14.87 -7.48 15.37
N TRP A 388 14.56 -8.28 14.35
CA TRP A 388 13.71 -9.47 14.51
C TRP A 388 14.37 -10.54 15.37
N LEU A 389 15.65 -10.83 15.11
CA LEU A 389 16.44 -11.77 15.90
C LEU A 389 16.52 -11.35 17.37
N ALA A 390 16.69 -10.07 17.64
CA ALA A 390 16.64 -9.54 19.00
C ALA A 390 15.28 -9.79 19.67
N MET A 391 14.17 -9.59 18.94
CA MET A 391 12.82 -9.90 19.45
C MET A 391 12.62 -11.40 19.69
N GLN A 392 13.13 -12.26 18.81
CA GLN A 392 13.08 -13.72 19.00
C GLN A 392 13.90 -14.15 20.24
N ALA A 393 15.09 -13.59 20.42
CA ALA A 393 15.94 -13.86 21.58
C ALA A 393 15.26 -13.41 22.90
N LEU A 394 14.65 -12.22 22.90
CA LEU A 394 13.87 -11.73 24.05
C LEU A 394 12.66 -12.61 24.34
N ALA A 395 11.96 -13.09 23.30
CA ALA A 395 10.83 -14.00 23.46
C ALA A 395 11.26 -15.34 24.08
N VAL A 396 12.35 -15.95 23.59
CA VAL A 396 12.91 -17.17 24.17
C VAL A 396 13.33 -16.93 25.62
N ALA A 397 14.05 -15.83 25.91
CA ALA A 397 14.45 -15.47 27.27
C ALA A 397 13.24 -15.29 28.21
N THR A 398 12.13 -14.74 27.71
CA THR A 398 10.88 -14.57 28.45
C THR A 398 10.25 -15.94 28.79
N VAL A 399 10.24 -16.89 27.84
CA VAL A 399 9.77 -18.26 28.08
C VAL A 399 10.67 -19.01 29.07
N VAL A 400 11.99 -18.84 28.98
CA VAL A 400 12.93 -19.44 29.95
C VAL A 400 12.70 -18.85 31.35
N ALA A 401 12.56 -17.52 31.46
CA ALA A 401 12.26 -16.87 32.73
C ALA A 401 10.91 -17.32 33.32
N LEU A 402 9.91 -17.58 32.47
CA LEU A 402 8.63 -18.17 32.88
C LEU A 402 8.83 -19.56 33.47
N ALA A 403 9.54 -20.46 32.78
CA ALA A 403 9.79 -21.82 33.24
C ALA A 403 10.57 -21.87 34.58
N VAL A 404 11.58 -21.02 34.73
CA VAL A 404 12.35 -20.87 35.98
C VAL A 404 11.46 -20.33 37.10
N THR A 405 10.60 -19.35 36.80
CA THR A 405 9.67 -18.79 37.80
C THR A 405 8.68 -19.85 38.26
N VAL A 406 8.08 -20.61 37.35
CA VAL A 406 7.15 -21.71 37.67
C VAL A 406 7.81 -22.78 38.53
N SER A 407 9.03 -23.19 38.18
CA SER A 407 9.79 -24.20 38.94
C SER A 407 10.10 -23.74 40.37
N GLY A 408 10.28 -22.44 40.57
CA GLY A 408 10.52 -21.83 41.88
C GLY A 408 9.30 -21.73 42.80
N LEU A 409 8.07 -21.91 42.29
CA LEU A 409 6.81 -21.80 43.05
C LEU A 409 6.54 -22.98 44.00
N ARG A 410 7.36 -24.03 43.93
CA ARG A 410 7.31 -25.17 44.85
C ARG A 410 7.56 -24.77 46.33
N LYS A 411 8.05 -23.55 46.58
CA LYS A 411 8.26 -22.99 47.93
C LYS A 411 7.12 -22.03 48.33
N PRO A 412 6.36 -22.27 49.42
CA PRO A 412 5.13 -21.54 49.76
C PRO A 412 5.29 -20.01 49.91
N ASP A 413 6.40 -19.56 50.50
CA ASP A 413 6.60 -18.15 50.88
C ASP A 413 6.85 -17.19 49.70
N ARG A 414 6.97 -17.71 48.47
CA ARG A 414 7.42 -16.96 47.29
C ARG A 414 6.34 -16.60 46.29
N ARG A 415 5.06 -16.81 46.63
CA ARG A 415 3.91 -16.65 45.71
C ARG A 415 3.43 -15.21 45.57
N ARG A 416 3.53 -14.40 46.62
CA ARG A 416 3.10 -13.00 46.61
C ARG A 416 4.06 -12.16 45.74
N GLY A 417 3.54 -11.55 44.67
CA GLY A 417 4.30 -10.79 43.67
C GLY A 417 4.77 -11.57 42.44
N ALA A 418 4.55 -12.89 42.37
CA ALA A 418 4.85 -13.71 41.18
C ALA A 418 3.61 -13.99 40.31
N VAL A 419 2.41 -13.94 40.88
CA VAL A 419 1.15 -14.32 40.20
C VAL A 419 0.92 -13.52 38.91
N ALA A 420 1.01 -12.18 38.95
CA ALA A 420 0.71 -11.35 37.79
C ALA A 420 1.69 -11.59 36.62
N PRO A 421 3.02 -11.61 36.80
CA PRO A 421 3.96 -12.00 35.74
C PRO A 421 3.76 -13.41 35.21
N LEU A 422 3.34 -14.37 36.05
CA LEU A 422 3.08 -15.75 35.64
C LEU A 422 1.85 -15.85 34.75
N VAL A 423 0.75 -15.20 35.12
CA VAL A 423 -0.47 -15.15 34.29
C VAL A 423 -0.17 -14.50 32.94
N ALA A 424 0.55 -13.37 32.93
CA ALA A 424 1.01 -12.75 31.68
C ALA A 424 1.92 -13.70 30.88
N GLY A 425 2.84 -14.42 31.52
CA GLY A 425 3.68 -15.41 30.86
C GLY A 425 2.90 -16.54 30.19
N LEU A 426 1.82 -17.01 30.81
CA LEU A 426 0.96 -18.04 30.21
C LEU A 426 0.19 -17.51 28.98
N VAL A 427 -0.24 -16.25 28.99
CA VAL A 427 -0.84 -15.59 27.82
C VAL A 427 0.23 -15.32 26.74
N PHE A 428 1.46 -15.02 27.16
CA PHE A 428 2.55 -14.63 26.28
C PHE A 428 2.94 -15.74 25.31
N VAL A 429 3.02 -16.99 25.76
CA VAL A 429 3.46 -18.11 24.89
C VAL A 429 2.60 -18.27 23.63
N PRO A 430 1.27 -18.48 23.71
CA PRO A 430 0.44 -18.61 22.51
C PRO A 430 0.42 -17.32 21.69
N TRP A 431 0.46 -16.15 22.32
CA TRP A 431 0.54 -14.86 21.64
C TRP A 431 1.85 -14.72 20.83
N ALA A 432 2.99 -15.09 21.41
CA ALA A 432 4.30 -15.03 20.76
C ALA A 432 4.45 -16.06 19.64
N VAL A 433 3.85 -17.26 19.78
CA VAL A 433 3.74 -18.24 18.68
C VAL A 433 2.89 -17.68 17.55
N TYR A 434 1.72 -17.10 17.86
CA TYR A 434 0.86 -16.48 16.86
C TYR A 434 1.56 -15.34 16.12
N TRP A 435 2.39 -14.54 16.77
CA TRP A 435 3.13 -13.48 16.09
C TRP A 435 4.47 -13.96 15.48
N GLY A 436 4.81 -15.25 15.59
CA GLY A 436 5.99 -15.85 14.99
C GLY A 436 7.31 -15.59 15.73
N LEU A 437 7.26 -14.98 16.92
CA LEU A 437 8.44 -14.68 17.74
C LEU A 437 9.13 -15.95 18.26
N LEU A 438 8.39 -17.05 18.40
CA LEU A 438 8.89 -18.36 18.82
C LEU A 438 8.97 -19.36 17.66
N LEU A 439 8.87 -18.88 16.42
CA LEU A 439 8.93 -19.70 15.20
C LEU A 439 10.13 -19.31 14.34
N PRO A 440 10.74 -20.26 13.62
CA PRO A 440 11.89 -19.99 12.76
C PRO A 440 11.53 -19.13 11.54
#